data_AF-A0A9E3EPG1-F1
#
_entry.id   AF-A0A9E3EPG1-F1
#
_cell.length_a   1.000
_cell.length_b   1.000
_cell.length_c   1.000
_cell.angle_alpha   90.00
_cell.angle_beta   90.00
_cell.angle_gamma   90.00
#
_symmetry.space_group_name_H-M   'P 1'
#
loop_
_entity.id
_entity.type
_entity.pdbx_description
1 polymer ?
#
loop_
_entity_poly.entity_id
_entity_poly.type
_entity_poly.pdbx_seq_one_letter_code
_entity_poly.pdbx_strand_id
1 'polypeptide(L)'
;MYRYKGFDSAECGDSMSALEAMVNAWMEGDRPRIRQMCQTMRGEHVLLSFVYEDSRELEQRVTAQTQAGITGSFPRFFDEELNEDRPTNPHVPATPPPMH
;
A
#
# COMPACT_ATOMS: atom_id res chain seq x y z
N MET A 1 8.31 3.18 12.71
CA MET A 1 8.33 2.33 13.93
C MET A 1 7.03 1.52 13.97
N TYR A 2 7.04 0.25 14.41
CA TYR A 2 5.80 -0.55 14.50
C TYR A 2 4.92 -0.09 15.67
N ARG A 3 3.61 -0.04 15.45
CA ARG A 3 2.58 0.37 16.40
C ARG A 3 1.54 -0.74 16.56
N TYR A 4 0.81 -0.72 17.67
CA TYR A 4 -0.26 -1.68 17.97
C TYR A 4 -1.58 -0.94 18.22
N LYS A 5 -2.69 -1.50 17.73
CA LYS A 5 -4.05 -1.03 18.04
C LYS A 5 -5.01 -2.23 18.15
N GLY A 6 -5.84 -2.21 19.18
CA GLY A 6 -6.89 -3.21 19.41
C GLY A 6 -8.29 -2.61 19.28
N PHE A 7 -9.26 -3.44 18.89
CA PHE A 7 -10.69 -3.11 18.86
C PHE A 7 -11.48 -4.27 19.45
N ASP A 8 -12.29 -4.00 20.47
CA ASP A 8 -13.11 -5.00 21.17
C ASP A 8 -14.60 -4.78 20.86
N SER A 9 -15.31 -5.85 20.49
CA SER A 9 -16.75 -5.79 20.25
C SER A 9 -17.54 -5.44 21.52
N ALA A 10 -17.00 -5.71 22.71
CA ALA A 10 -17.64 -5.33 23.98
C ALA A 10 -17.79 -3.80 24.12
N GLU A 11 -16.86 -3.03 23.57
CA GLU A 11 -16.93 -1.56 23.53
C GLU A 11 -17.96 -1.05 22.50
N CYS A 12 -18.43 -1.93 21.63
CA CYS A 12 -19.35 -1.64 20.53
C CYS A 12 -20.79 -2.09 20.85
N GLY A 13 -21.10 -2.38 22.12
CA GLY A 13 -22.40 -2.88 22.55
C GLY A 13 -22.78 -4.20 21.86
N ASP A 14 -21.79 -5.06 21.62
CA ASP A 14 -21.91 -6.36 20.94
C ASP A 14 -22.44 -6.30 19.51
N SER A 15 -22.49 -5.11 18.92
CA SER A 15 -22.83 -4.92 17.52
C SER A 15 -21.59 -5.08 16.65
N MET A 16 -21.57 -6.16 15.87
CA MET A 16 -20.51 -6.41 14.87
C MET A 16 -20.41 -5.26 13.85
N SER A 17 -21.54 -4.66 13.46
CA SER A 17 -21.57 -3.53 12.54
C SER A 17 -20.95 -2.27 13.16
N ALA A 18 -21.12 -2.04 14.46
CA ALA A 18 -20.48 -0.91 15.14
C ALA A 18 -18.95 -1.12 15.23
N LEU A 19 -18.51 -2.34 15.55
CA LEU A 19 -17.08 -2.70 15.53
C LEU A 19 -16.47 -2.45 14.15
N GLU A 20 -17.13 -2.93 13.10
CA GLU A 20 -16.69 -2.72 11.71
C GLU A 20 -16.61 -1.22 11.37
N ALA A 21 -17.63 -0.44 11.73
CA ALA A 21 -17.64 1.01 11.48
C ALA A 21 -16.46 1.72 12.18
N MET A 22 -16.12 1.36 13.41
CA MET A 22 -14.97 1.94 14.12
C MET A 22 -13.64 1.58 13.46
N VAL A 23 -13.47 0.31 13.05
CA VAL A 23 -12.26 -0.13 12.36
C VAL A 23 -12.14 0.60 11.02
N ASN A 24 -13.22 0.70 10.25
CA ASN A 24 -13.24 1.39 8.97
C ASN A 24 -12.91 2.88 9.11
N ALA A 25 -13.53 3.57 10.08
CA ALA A 25 -13.23 4.98 10.36
C ALA A 25 -11.76 5.21 10.71
N TRP A 26 -11.17 4.29 11.49
CA TRP A 26 -9.74 4.33 11.78
C TRP A 26 -8.87 4.10 10.54
N MET A 27 -9.18 3.07 9.76
CA MET A 27 -8.45 2.74 8.53
C MET A 27 -8.49 3.90 7.53
N GLU A 28 -9.62 4.60 7.42
CA GLU A 28 -9.76 5.74 6.51
C GLU A 28 -9.03 6.99 7.01
N GLY A 29 -9.11 7.29 8.31
CA GLY A 29 -8.51 8.50 8.91
C GLY A 29 -6.98 8.43 9.05
N ASP A 30 -6.47 7.29 9.51
CA ASP A 30 -5.04 7.12 9.76
C ASP A 30 -4.31 6.49 8.58
N ARG A 31 -5.04 5.79 7.68
CA ARG A 31 -4.49 5.01 6.56
C ARG A 31 -3.29 4.17 6.97
N PRO A 32 -3.37 3.41 8.08
CA PRO A 32 -2.25 2.67 8.63
C PRO A 32 -1.79 1.59 7.64
N ARG A 33 -0.47 1.40 7.51
CA ARG A 33 0.06 0.27 6.76
C ARG A 33 0.03 -0.97 7.65
N ILE A 34 -0.99 -1.80 7.50
CA ILE A 34 -1.15 -3.02 8.30
C ILE A 34 -0.03 -4.01 7.97
N ARG A 35 0.61 -4.54 9.01
CA ARG A 35 1.69 -5.54 8.92
C ARG A 35 1.23 -6.90 9.38
N GLN A 36 0.43 -6.92 10.45
CA GLN A 36 -0.19 -8.12 10.97
C GLN A 36 -1.56 -7.76 11.54
N MET A 37 -2.52 -8.65 11.32
CA MET A 37 -3.83 -8.60 11.96
C MET A 37 -4.10 -9.96 12.58
N CYS A 38 -4.68 -9.96 13.78
CA CYS A 38 -5.13 -11.16 14.46
C CYS A 38 -6.53 -10.92 15.02
N GLN A 39 -7.36 -11.95 14.96
CA GLN A 39 -8.66 -11.99 15.61
C GLN A 39 -8.62 -13.05 16.70
N THR A 40 -9.15 -12.70 17.87
CA THR A 40 -9.29 -13.60 19.01
C THR A 40 -10.67 -13.46 19.62
N MET A 41 -11.20 -14.56 20.14
CA MET A 41 -12.48 -14.56 20.86
C MET A 41 -12.23 -14.47 22.37
N ARG A 42 -12.99 -13.64 23.06
CA ARG A 42 -12.99 -13.51 24.53
C ARG A 42 -14.41 -13.70 25.04
N GLY A 43 -14.82 -14.96 25.20
CA GLY A 43 -16.22 -15.31 25.44
C GLY A 43 -17.05 -15.05 24.19
N GLU A 44 -18.11 -14.25 24.31
CA GLU A 44 -18.98 -13.85 23.19
C GLU A 44 -18.44 -12.66 22.39
N HIS A 45 -17.37 -12.01 22.88
CA HIS A 45 -16.80 -10.82 22.27
C HIS A 45 -15.63 -11.15 21.34
N VAL A 46 -15.48 -10.36 20.28
CA VAL A 46 -14.39 -10.42 19.31
C VAL A 46 -13.39 -9.32 19.63
N LEU A 47 -12.11 -9.69 19.75
CA LEU A 47 -11.00 -8.75 19.82
C LEU A 47 -10.20 -8.80 18.51
N LEU A 48 -10.11 -7.66 17.82
CA LEU A 48 -9.27 -7.46 16.65
C LEU A 48 -8.00 -6.74 17.08
N SER A 49 -6.84 -7.29 16.71
CA SER A 49 -5.52 -6.79 17.05
C SER A 49 -4.74 -6.49 15.79
N PHE A 50 -4.22 -5.27 15.67
CA PHE A 50 -3.47 -4.80 14.51
C PHE A 50 -2.06 -4.36 14.92
N VAL A 51 -1.06 -4.87 14.22
CA VAL A 51 0.30 -4.31 14.19
C VAL A 51 0.46 -3.57 12.87
N TYR A 52 0.86 -2.30 12.93
CA TYR A 52 0.89 -1.43 11.75
C TYR A 52 2.08 -0.46 11.78
N GLU A 53 2.38 0.10 10.62
CA GLU A 53 3.28 1.24 10.47
C GLU A 53 2.49 2.51 10.16
N ASP A 54 2.99 3.64 10.66
CA ASP A 54 2.46 4.94 10.34
C ASP A 54 2.84 5.31 8.90
N SER A 55 1.86 5.38 8.01
CA SER A 55 2.06 5.70 6.59
C SER A 55 2.41 7.16 6.35
N ARG A 56 2.07 8.05 7.29
CA ARG A 56 2.32 9.49 7.18
C ARG A 56 3.82 9.81 7.19
N GLU A 57 4.64 9.05 7.92
CA GLU A 57 6.09 9.20 7.89
C GLU A 57 6.69 8.83 6.53
N LEU A 58 6.10 7.85 5.83
CA LEU A 58 6.58 7.41 4.52
C LEU A 58 6.19 8.41 3.43
N GLU A 59 4.93 8.88 3.43
CA GLU A 59 4.46 9.88 2.48
C GLU A 59 5.22 11.20 2.62
N GLN A 60 5.44 11.71 3.84
CA GLN A 60 6.20 12.96 4.06
C GLN A 60 7.63 12.88 3.53
N ARG A 61 8.31 11.73 3.68
CA ARG A 61 9.67 11.55 3.14
C ARG A 61 9.67 11.53 1.63
N VAL A 62 8.68 10.89 1.00
CA VAL A 62 8.55 10.87 -0.46
C VAL A 62 8.24 12.28 -0.98
N THR A 63 7.28 13.00 -0.37
CA THR A 63 6.95 14.37 -0.78
C THR A 63 8.12 15.33 -0.57
N ALA A 64 8.87 15.21 0.53
CA ALA A 64 10.09 15.98 0.76
C ALA A 64 11.20 15.64 -0.26
N GLN A 65 11.33 14.39 -0.69
CA GLN A 65 12.22 14.00 -1.78
C GLN A 65 11.75 14.56 -3.14
N THR A 66 10.44 14.54 -3.42
CA THR A 66 9.88 15.11 -4.66
C THR A 66 10.02 16.63 -4.70
N GLN A 67 9.92 17.33 -3.56
CA GLN A 67 10.18 18.77 -3.46
C GLN A 67 11.68 19.12 -3.44
N ALA A 68 12.56 18.25 -2.92
CA ALA A 68 14.01 18.45 -3.00
C ALA A 68 14.59 18.12 -4.39
N GLY A 69 13.88 17.33 -5.21
CA GLY A 69 14.30 16.94 -6.57
C GLY A 69 13.98 17.94 -7.68
N ILE A 70 13.17 18.97 -7.43
CA ILE A 70 12.76 19.96 -8.45
C ILE A 70 13.75 21.12 -8.63
N THR A 71 14.89 21.14 -7.93
CA THR A 71 15.97 22.15 -8.17
C THR A 71 17.35 21.57 -8.47
N GLY A 72 17.47 20.29 -8.84
CA GLY A 72 18.76 19.75 -9.26
C GLY A 72 18.69 18.37 -9.86
N SER A 73 18.70 18.31 -11.20
CA SER A 73 18.99 17.12 -12.02
C SER A 73 17.97 15.97 -11.97
N PHE A 74 17.08 15.99 -12.97
CA PHE A 74 16.31 14.84 -13.45
C PHE A 74 17.16 13.56 -13.61
N PRO A 75 16.73 12.39 -13.10
CA PRO A 75 16.94 11.13 -13.79
C PRO A 75 15.68 10.85 -14.62
N ARG A 76 15.81 11.02 -15.94
CA ARG A 76 14.81 10.59 -16.92
C ARG A 76 14.64 9.07 -16.86
N PHE A 77 13.60 8.56 -16.22
CA PHE A 77 13.05 7.25 -16.55
C PHE A 77 11.56 7.24 -16.20
N PHE A 78 10.73 7.61 -17.17
CA PHE A 78 9.46 6.97 -17.51
C PHE A 78 8.81 7.84 -18.60
N ASP A 79 9.31 7.67 -19.81
CA ASP A 79 8.62 8.08 -21.02
C ASP A 79 8.64 6.85 -21.91
N GLU A 80 7.54 6.11 -21.92
CA GLU A 80 7.15 5.40 -23.13
C GLU A 80 5.65 5.51 -23.26
N GLU A 81 5.32 6.54 -24.01
CA GLU A 81 4.04 7.01 -24.47
C GLU A 81 3.27 5.91 -25.21
N LEU A 82 2.02 5.72 -24.80
CA LEU A 82 1.01 5.01 -25.55
C LEU A 82 0.67 5.85 -26.80
N ASN A 83 1.13 5.47 -27.99
CA ASN A 83 0.55 5.94 -29.25
C ASN A 83 0.56 4.84 -30.33
N GLU A 84 -0.64 4.57 -30.85
CA GLU A 84 -0.97 3.66 -31.94
C GLU A 84 -0.27 4.08 -33.25
N ASP A 85 0.29 3.13 -34.02
CA ASP A 85 0.00 2.93 -35.45
C ASP A 85 0.73 1.67 -35.98
N ARG A 86 -0.01 0.76 -36.61
CA ARG A 86 0.49 -0.37 -37.41
C ARG A 86 0.35 0.06 -38.87
N PRO A 87 1.34 -0.06 -39.79
CA PRO A 87 1.77 -1.37 -40.31
C PRO A 87 3.23 -1.42 -40.83
N THR A 88 3.97 -2.52 -40.75
CA THR A 88 4.03 -3.58 -41.78
C THR A 88 5.16 -4.55 -41.39
N ASN A 89 4.90 -5.85 -41.48
CA ASN A 89 5.94 -6.88 -41.42
C ASN A 89 6.65 -6.94 -42.79
N PRO A 90 7.97 -7.15 -42.87
CA PRO A 90 8.40 -8.45 -43.41
C PRO A 90 9.69 -9.02 -42.77
N HIS A 91 9.53 -10.18 -42.15
CA HIS A 91 10.24 -11.42 -42.47
C HIS A 91 11.71 -11.62 -42.03
N VAL A 92 11.87 -12.28 -40.85
CA VAL A 92 12.76 -13.47 -40.58
C VAL A 92 14.29 -13.25 -40.48
N PRO A 93 15.14 -14.13 -39.87
CA PRO A 93 14.99 -15.15 -38.80
C PRO A 93 15.90 -14.91 -37.57
N ALA A 94 15.65 -15.70 -36.51
CA ALA A 94 16.50 -15.86 -35.33
C ALA A 94 17.92 -16.40 -35.64
N THR A 95 18.94 -15.89 -34.93
CA THR A 95 20.24 -16.57 -34.74
C THR A 95 20.74 -16.34 -33.30
N PRO A 96 21.03 -17.40 -32.52
CA PRO A 96 21.74 -17.31 -31.23
C PRO A 96 23.24 -17.72 -31.39
N PRO A 97 23.98 -17.97 -30.30
CA PRO A 97 24.84 -17.11 -29.45
C PRO A 97 26.35 -17.18 -29.87
N PRO A 98 27.35 -16.70 -29.09
CA PRO A 98 27.99 -17.61 -28.12
C PRO A 98 28.46 -16.96 -26.80
N MET A 99 28.55 -17.82 -25.78
CA MET A 99 29.10 -17.53 -24.46
C MET A 99 30.62 -17.51 -24.48
N HIS A 100 31.23 -16.67 -23.63
CA HIS A 100 32.61 -16.85 -23.19
C HIS A 100 32.81 -16.40 -21.75
#